data_AF-X1B6N2-F1
#
_entry.id   AF-X1B6N2-F1
#
_cell.length_a   1.000
_cell.length_b   1.000
_cell.length_c   1.000
_cell.angle_alpha   90.00
_cell.angle_beta   90.00
_cell.angle_gamma   90.00
#
_symmetry.space_group_name_H-M   'P 1'
#
loop_
_entity.id
_entity.type
_entity.pdbx_description
1 polymer ?
#
loop_
_entity_poly.entity_id
_entity_poly.type
_entity_poly.pdbx_seq_one_letter_code
_entity_poly.pdbx_strand_id
1 'polypeptide(L)'
;MYPLEFGNSSLMVSVPLQDLGEACEYLDGFFRSIGYHGIFSAEFKKDQRDGVFRILEINARPWWFTEFAARCGVDVVTMAYKVALGESVSPIRSYKTGQTLIHPFYDLQACLAIGPNLPRAIGRFLSPLLKAGQPVFSWEDPLPAFRVMKTLARGLVRRSLNRLR
;
A
#
# COMPACT_ATOMS: atom_id res chain seq x y z
N MET A 1 11.55 2.75 0.26
CA MET A 1 11.12 2.75 1.68
C MET A 1 11.82 3.88 2.44
N TYR A 2 11.07 4.72 3.15
CA TYR A 2 11.59 5.80 3.99
C TYR A 2 10.78 5.91 5.30
N PRO A 3 11.41 6.15 6.47
CA PRO A 3 12.86 6.21 6.74
C PRO A 3 13.62 4.95 6.33
N LEU A 4 14.94 5.04 6.13
CA LEU A 4 15.72 3.99 5.44
C LEU A 4 15.74 2.62 6.14
N GLU A 5 15.47 2.58 7.44
CA GLU A 5 15.49 1.35 8.25
C GLU A 5 14.13 0.98 8.85
N PHE A 6 13.22 1.95 8.97
CA PHE A 6 11.93 1.80 9.65
C PHE A 6 10.77 2.33 8.80
N GLY A 7 10.99 2.37 7.49
CA GLY A 7 10.04 2.97 6.56
C GLY A 7 8.89 2.06 6.21
N ASN A 8 7.85 2.66 5.63
CA ASN A 8 6.71 1.91 5.12
C ASN A 8 7.03 1.29 3.75
N SER A 9 6.40 0.15 3.47
CA SER A 9 6.39 -0.47 2.14
C SER A 9 5.88 0.53 1.10
N SER A 10 6.62 0.69 0.02
CA SER A 10 6.29 1.63 -1.07
C SER A 10 5.78 0.93 -2.33
N LEU A 11 5.80 -0.40 -2.37
CA LEU A 11 5.38 -1.20 -3.52
C LEU A 11 4.37 -2.26 -3.07
N MET A 12 3.33 -2.41 -3.88
CA MET A 12 2.30 -3.44 -3.72
C MET A 12 2.06 -4.12 -5.05
N VAL A 13 1.80 -5.42 -4.99
CA VAL A 13 1.39 -6.23 -6.13
C VAL A 13 0.20 -7.07 -5.70
N SER A 14 -0.88 -7.07 -6.48
CA SER A 14 -2.00 -7.98 -6.24
C SER A 14 -1.63 -9.39 -6.70
N VAL A 15 -1.84 -10.38 -5.83
CA VAL A 15 -1.49 -11.79 -6.08
C VAL A 15 -2.74 -12.66 -6.15
N PRO A 16 -2.70 -13.84 -6.78
CA PRO A 16 -3.82 -14.78 -6.75
C PRO A 16 -4.22 -15.19 -5.33
N LEU A 17 -5.53 -15.27 -5.06
CA LEU A 17 -6.04 -15.68 -3.74
C LEU A 17 -5.62 -17.10 -3.35
N GLN A 18 -5.51 -17.99 -4.34
CA GLN A 18 -5.07 -19.38 -4.14
C GLN A 18 -3.63 -19.49 -3.59
N ASP A 19 -2.79 -18.48 -3.80
CA ASP A 19 -1.41 -18.46 -3.30
C ASP A 19 -1.35 -18.10 -1.80
N LEU A 20 -2.50 -17.77 -1.20
CA LEU A 20 -2.65 -17.26 0.16
C LEU A 20 -3.52 -18.17 1.06
N GLY A 21 -3.80 -19.42 0.64
CA GLY A 21 -4.76 -20.32 1.29
C GLY A 21 -4.62 -20.40 2.82
N GLU A 22 -3.42 -20.70 3.31
CA GLU A 22 -3.12 -20.79 4.77
C GLU A 22 -3.46 -19.49 5.52
N ALA A 23 -3.09 -18.33 4.96
CA ALA A 23 -3.37 -17.04 5.58
C ALA A 23 -4.87 -16.73 5.58
N CYS A 24 -5.59 -17.07 4.51
CA CYS A 24 -7.04 -16.90 4.44
C CYS A 24 -7.78 -17.78 5.44
N GLU A 25 -7.39 -19.05 5.57
CA GLU A 25 -7.97 -19.99 6.54
C GLU A 25 -7.75 -19.53 7.98
N TYR A 26 -6.52 -19.08 8.29
CA TYR A 26 -6.21 -18.50 9.60
C TYR A 26 -7.12 -17.31 9.93
N LEU A 27 -7.29 -16.37 8.98
CA LEU A 27 -8.12 -15.18 9.20
C LEU A 27 -9.60 -15.53 9.35
N ASP A 28 -10.14 -16.43 8.53
CA ASP A 28 -11.54 -16.86 8.63
C ASP A 28 -11.81 -17.52 9.99
N GLY A 29 -10.93 -18.43 10.44
CA GLY A 29 -11.03 -19.04 11.76
C GLY A 29 -10.94 -18.02 12.90
N PHE A 30 -9.95 -17.12 12.84
CA PHE A 30 -9.74 -16.08 13.84
C PHE A 30 -10.96 -15.16 13.96
N PHE A 31 -11.42 -14.55 12.86
CA PHE A 31 -12.53 -13.60 12.91
C PHE A 31 -13.86 -14.25 13.30
N ARG A 32 -14.13 -15.49 12.87
CA ARG A 32 -15.29 -16.25 13.35
C ARG A 32 -15.25 -16.47 14.85
N SER A 33 -14.08 -16.83 15.41
CA SER A 33 -13.95 -17.12 16.84
C SER A 33 -14.26 -15.92 17.74
N ILE A 34 -14.02 -14.69 17.25
CA ILE A 34 -14.28 -13.45 17.98
C ILE A 34 -15.57 -12.73 17.52
N GLY A 35 -16.31 -13.31 16.57
CA GLY A 35 -17.54 -12.72 16.02
C GLY A 35 -17.33 -11.38 15.32
N TYR A 36 -16.11 -11.11 14.81
CA TYR A 36 -15.79 -9.82 14.20
C TYR A 36 -16.41 -9.69 12.80
N HIS A 37 -17.06 -8.56 12.57
CA HIS A 37 -17.62 -8.18 11.28
C HIS A 37 -17.21 -6.75 10.95
N GLY A 38 -16.49 -6.56 9.84
CA GLY A 38 -16.02 -5.24 9.44
C GLY A 38 -14.85 -5.30 8.48
N ILE A 39 -14.38 -4.11 8.09
CA ILE A 39 -13.17 -3.97 7.27
C ILE A 39 -11.94 -4.18 8.15
N PHE A 40 -11.05 -5.04 7.70
CA PHE A 40 -9.75 -5.26 8.34
C PHE A 40 -8.60 -5.17 7.33
N SER A 41 -7.39 -5.03 7.85
CA SER A 41 -6.13 -5.24 7.12
C SER A 41 -5.26 -6.16 7.95
N ALA A 42 -4.80 -7.27 7.38
CA ALA A 42 -3.90 -8.20 8.03
C ALA A 42 -2.56 -8.23 7.29
N GLU A 43 -1.47 -8.17 8.03
CA GLU A 43 -0.13 -8.26 7.48
C GLU A 43 0.53 -9.56 7.88
N PHE A 44 1.08 -10.27 6.90
CA PHE A 44 1.82 -11.50 7.08
C PHE A 44 3.23 -11.36 6.53
N LYS A 45 4.18 -12.02 7.18
CA LYS A 45 5.51 -12.28 6.63
C LYS A 45 5.60 -13.73 6.18
N LYS A 46 5.91 -13.94 4.90
CA LYS A 46 6.23 -15.27 4.39
C LYS A 46 7.67 -15.64 4.80
N ASP A 47 7.79 -16.64 5.66
CA ASP A 47 9.09 -17.15 6.08
C ASP A 47 9.75 -17.90 4.92
N GLN A 48 10.98 -17.51 4.56
CA GLN A 48 11.67 -18.09 3.41
C GLN A 48 12.18 -19.51 3.67
N ARG A 49 12.25 -19.94 4.94
CA ARG A 49 12.81 -21.25 5.32
C ARG A 49 11.82 -22.39 5.06
N ASP A 50 10.54 -22.15 5.33
CA ASP A 50 9.47 -23.14 5.24
C ASP A 50 8.31 -22.70 4.33
N GLY A 51 8.30 -21.44 3.87
CA GLY A 51 7.26 -20.90 3.01
C GLY A 51 5.98 -20.50 3.75
N VAL A 52 5.95 -20.60 5.07
CA VAL A 52 4.76 -20.39 5.90
C VAL A 52 4.48 -18.90 6.11
N PHE A 53 3.20 -18.52 6.07
CA PHE A 53 2.78 -17.15 6.39
C PHE A 53 2.65 -16.97 7.91
N ARG A 54 3.46 -16.07 8.48
CA ARG A 54 3.39 -15.71 9.90
C ARG A 54 2.71 -14.35 10.05
N ILE A 55 1.65 -14.29 10.87
CA ILE A 55 0.94 -13.04 11.15
C ILE A 55 1.85 -12.04 11.85
N LEU A 56 1.83 -10.78 11.40
CA LEU A 56 2.50 -9.66 12.06
C LEU A 56 1.50 -8.80 12.82
N GLU A 57 0.43 -8.38 12.12
CA GLU A 57 -0.56 -7.45 12.66
C GLU A 57 -1.94 -7.68 12.02
N ILE A 58 -3.00 -7.43 12.80
CA ILE A 58 -4.36 -7.27 12.29
C ILE A 58 -4.89 -5.90 12.75
N ASN A 59 -5.20 -5.04 11.78
CA ASN A 59 -5.87 -3.77 11.99
C ASN A 59 -7.37 -3.94 11.71
N ALA A 60 -8.22 -3.81 12.73
CA ALA A 60 -9.69 -3.90 12.61
C ALA A 60 -10.33 -2.60 12.07
N ARG A 61 -9.75 -2.03 11.01
CA ARG A 61 -10.16 -0.77 10.39
C ARG A 61 -9.68 -0.70 8.94
N PRO A 62 -10.27 0.18 8.10
CA PRO A 62 -9.70 0.49 6.80
C PRO A 62 -8.26 0.97 6.90
N TRP A 63 -7.45 0.53 5.94
CA TRP A 63 -6.06 0.95 5.80
C TRP A 63 -5.80 1.52 4.41
N TRP A 64 -4.62 2.11 4.21
CA TRP A 64 -4.31 2.85 2.97
C TRP A 64 -4.32 1.99 1.69
N PHE A 65 -4.33 0.66 1.81
CA PHE A 65 -4.46 -0.29 0.68
C PHE A 65 -5.90 -0.44 0.15
N THR A 66 -6.88 0.16 0.82
CA THR A 66 -8.31 0.01 0.48
C THR A 66 -8.62 0.42 -0.96
N GLU A 67 -8.08 1.57 -1.39
CA GLU A 67 -8.23 2.06 -2.77
C GLU A 67 -7.55 1.13 -3.78
N PHE A 68 -6.40 0.55 -3.42
CA PHE A 68 -5.72 -0.42 -4.30
C PHE A 68 -6.56 -1.70 -4.48
N ALA A 69 -7.15 -2.20 -3.40
CA ALA A 69 -8.07 -3.33 -3.44
C ALA A 69 -9.28 -3.02 -4.33
N ALA A 70 -9.88 -1.83 -4.19
CA ALA A 70 -10.99 -1.38 -5.02
C ALA A 70 -10.62 -1.34 -6.51
N ARG A 71 -9.44 -0.79 -6.87
CA ARG A 71 -8.91 -0.80 -8.25
C ARG A 71 -8.67 -2.21 -8.80
N CYS A 72 -8.36 -3.17 -7.93
CA CYS A 72 -8.26 -4.59 -8.30
C CYS A 72 -9.63 -5.26 -8.47
N GLY A 73 -10.73 -4.61 -8.07
CA GLY A 73 -12.10 -5.11 -8.14
C GLY A 73 -12.67 -5.58 -6.80
N VAL A 74 -12.02 -5.28 -5.68
CA VAL A 74 -12.47 -5.62 -4.32
C VAL A 74 -12.73 -4.33 -3.53
N ASP A 75 -13.89 -3.72 -3.75
CA ASP A 75 -14.28 -2.47 -3.07
C ASP A 75 -14.91 -2.76 -1.70
N VAL A 76 -14.03 -2.98 -0.72
CA VAL A 76 -14.44 -3.29 0.66
C VAL A 76 -15.18 -2.15 1.35
N VAL A 77 -15.03 -0.89 0.89
CA VAL A 77 -15.75 0.26 1.46
C VAL A 77 -17.20 0.23 1.03
N THR A 78 -17.45 0.07 -0.27
CA THR A 78 -18.80 -0.08 -0.79
C THR A 78 -19.48 -1.33 -0.23
N MET A 79 -18.74 -2.44 -0.07
CA MET A 79 -19.26 -3.64 0.60
C MET A 79 -19.69 -3.34 2.04
N ALA A 80 -18.85 -2.67 2.83
CA ALA A 80 -19.19 -2.32 4.21
C ALA A 80 -20.37 -1.34 4.30
N TYR A 81 -20.45 -0.38 3.37
CA TYR A 81 -21.58 0.54 3.26
C TYR A 81 -22.90 -0.21 3.02
N LYS A 82 -22.93 -1.15 2.06
CA LYS A 82 -24.10 -1.99 1.80
C LYS A 82 -24.52 -2.82 3.01
N VAL A 83 -23.55 -3.45 3.68
CA VAL A 83 -23.82 -4.18 4.94
C VAL A 83 -24.44 -3.27 5.99
N ALA A 84 -23.94 -2.03 6.14
CA ALA A 84 -24.50 -1.06 7.09
C ALA A 84 -25.94 -0.64 6.76
N LEU A 85 -26.34 -0.71 5.48
CA LEU A 85 -27.72 -0.51 5.03
C LEU A 85 -28.60 -1.77 5.18
N GLY A 86 -28.05 -2.89 5.67
CA GLY A 86 -28.75 -4.18 5.73
C GLY A 86 -28.86 -4.89 4.38
N GLU A 87 -28.13 -4.44 3.36
CA GLU A 87 -28.10 -5.08 2.05
C GLU A 87 -27.19 -6.33 2.05
N SER A 88 -27.57 -7.33 1.25
CA SER A 88 -26.72 -8.50 1.02
C SER A 88 -25.52 -8.14 0.15
N VAL A 89 -24.33 -8.62 0.53
CA VAL A 89 -23.11 -8.50 -0.27
C VAL A 89 -22.62 -9.87 -0.69
N SER A 90 -22.44 -10.07 -2.00
CA SER A 90 -21.89 -11.31 -2.55
C SER A 90 -20.39 -11.40 -2.27
N PRO A 91 -19.87 -12.59 -1.89
CA PRO A 91 -18.44 -12.81 -1.74
C PRO A 91 -17.68 -12.60 -3.06
N ILE A 92 -16.57 -11.87 -3.01
CA ILE A 92 -15.66 -11.71 -4.16
C ILE A 92 -14.59 -12.79 -4.08
N ARG A 93 -14.59 -13.72 -5.04
CA ARG A 93 -13.63 -14.85 -5.10
C ARG A 93 -12.54 -14.69 -6.17
N SER A 94 -12.66 -13.68 -7.01
CA SER A 94 -11.72 -13.37 -8.09
C SER A 94 -11.58 -11.87 -8.24
N TYR A 95 -10.36 -11.40 -8.47
CA TYR A 95 -10.01 -10.00 -8.68
C TYR A 95 -8.83 -9.90 -9.64
N LYS A 96 -8.53 -8.69 -10.11
CA LYS A 96 -7.41 -8.44 -11.02
C LYS A 96 -6.10 -8.65 -10.28
N THR A 97 -5.34 -9.68 -10.67
CA THR A 97 -4.00 -9.97 -10.16
C THR A 97 -2.92 -9.29 -11.02
N GLY A 98 -1.68 -9.26 -10.54
CA GLY A 98 -0.54 -8.63 -11.22
C GLY A 98 -0.63 -7.10 -11.30
N GLN A 99 -1.63 -6.48 -10.66
CA GLN A 99 -1.73 -5.03 -10.59
C GLN A 99 -0.65 -4.52 -9.66
N THR A 100 -0.03 -3.40 -10.02
CA THR A 100 1.06 -2.81 -9.25
C THR A 100 0.65 -1.43 -8.77
N LEU A 101 0.90 -1.12 -7.50
CA LEU A 101 0.80 0.23 -6.96
C LEU A 101 2.11 0.63 -6.28
N ILE A 102 2.62 1.81 -6.64
CA ILE A 102 3.83 2.37 -6.05
C ILE A 102 3.48 3.68 -5.35
N HIS A 103 4.04 3.89 -4.17
CA HIS A 103 3.99 5.15 -3.44
C HIS A 103 5.28 5.96 -3.71
N PRO A 104 5.33 6.75 -4.80
CA PRO A 104 6.58 7.34 -5.33
C PRO A 104 7.29 8.25 -4.32
N PHE A 105 6.55 8.90 -3.43
CA PHE A 105 7.11 9.89 -2.53
C PHE A 105 8.00 9.30 -1.44
N TYR A 106 7.73 8.07 -0.99
CA TYR A 106 8.60 7.40 -0.01
C TYR A 106 9.93 7.01 -0.65
N ASP A 107 9.90 6.54 -1.89
CA ASP A 107 11.12 6.18 -2.61
C ASP A 107 11.93 7.41 -3.00
N LEU A 108 11.27 8.51 -3.39
CA LEU A 108 11.96 9.78 -3.62
C LEU A 108 12.64 10.30 -2.35
N GLN A 109 11.96 10.28 -1.19
CA GLN A 109 12.56 10.67 0.09
C GLN A 109 13.77 9.80 0.45
N ALA A 110 13.67 8.48 0.23
CA ALA A 110 14.77 7.55 0.43
C ALA A 110 15.97 7.89 -0.48
N CYS A 111 15.74 8.11 -1.77
CA CYS A 111 16.78 8.50 -2.72
C CYS A 111 17.49 9.79 -2.29
N LEU A 112 16.73 10.79 -1.84
CA LEU A 112 17.26 12.07 -1.38
C LEU A 112 18.04 11.94 -0.06
N ALA A 113 17.75 10.91 0.74
CA ALA A 113 18.47 10.63 2.00
C ALA A 113 19.80 9.88 1.77
N ILE A 114 19.87 8.97 0.80
CA ILE A 114 21.05 8.12 0.54
C ILE A 114 22.21 8.89 -0.13
N GLY A 115 21.97 9.99 -0.85
CA GLY A 115 23.02 10.86 -1.37
C GLY A 115 23.11 10.95 -2.91
N PRO A 116 24.24 11.45 -3.47
CA PRO A 116 24.25 12.27 -4.69
C PRO A 116 24.00 11.55 -6.03
N ASN A 117 23.82 10.23 -6.06
CA ASN A 117 23.47 9.50 -7.29
C ASN A 117 21.97 9.53 -7.61
N LEU A 118 21.32 10.67 -7.33
CA LEU A 118 19.90 10.90 -7.52
C LEU A 118 19.42 10.63 -8.97
N PRO A 119 20.12 11.04 -10.04
CA PRO A 119 19.67 10.75 -11.41
C PRO A 119 19.64 9.26 -11.73
N ARG A 120 20.63 8.49 -11.23
CA ARG A 120 20.71 7.04 -11.41
C ARG A 120 19.66 6.31 -10.58
N ALA A 121 19.39 6.81 -9.37
CA ALA A 121 18.32 6.30 -8.53
C ALA A 121 16.97 6.54 -9.19
N ILE A 122 16.65 7.79 -9.57
CA ILE A 122 15.41 8.14 -10.29
C ILE A 122 15.24 7.31 -11.56
N GLY A 123 16.29 7.16 -12.38
CA GLY A 123 16.26 6.37 -13.61
C GLY A 123 15.84 4.91 -13.41
N ARG A 124 16.18 4.29 -12.26
CA ARG A 124 15.73 2.94 -11.90
C ARG A 124 14.26 2.89 -11.49
N PHE A 125 13.70 3.97 -10.96
CA PHE A 125 12.30 4.04 -10.52
C PHE A 125 11.34 4.47 -11.63
N LEU A 126 11.79 5.17 -12.68
CA LEU A 126 10.91 5.69 -13.72
C LEU A 126 10.16 4.59 -14.49
N SER A 127 10.81 3.48 -14.84
CA SER A 127 10.15 2.44 -15.64
C SER A 127 9.00 1.73 -14.89
N PRO A 128 9.16 1.31 -13.61
CA PRO A 128 8.04 0.79 -12.82
C PRO A 128 6.95 1.82 -12.54
N LEU A 129 7.32 3.09 -12.30
CA LEU A 129 6.37 4.17 -12.02
C LEU A 129 5.43 4.47 -13.18
N LEU A 130 5.87 4.29 -14.42
CA LEU A 130 5.03 4.52 -15.60
C LEU A 130 3.94 3.46 -15.78
N LYS A 131 4.14 2.25 -15.22
CA LYS A 131 3.22 1.12 -15.35
C LYS A 131 2.37 0.88 -14.11
N ALA A 132 2.83 1.35 -12.94
CA ALA A 132 2.14 1.19 -11.68
C ALA A 132 1.09 2.29 -11.46
N GLY A 133 0.00 1.93 -10.80
CA GLY A 133 -0.88 2.92 -10.19
C GLY A 133 -0.17 3.67 -9.06
N GLN A 134 -0.70 4.82 -8.69
CA GLN A 134 -0.18 5.59 -7.57
C GLN A 134 -1.34 6.15 -6.70
N PRO A 135 -1.13 6.36 -5.39
CA PRO A 135 -2.23 6.58 -4.44
C PRO A 135 -2.60 8.05 -4.15
N VAL A 136 -1.89 9.05 -4.69
CA VAL A 136 -2.00 10.46 -4.28
C VAL A 136 -2.48 11.40 -5.40
N PHE A 137 -2.14 11.11 -6.65
CA PHE A 137 -2.55 11.88 -7.82
C PHE A 137 -3.81 11.27 -8.41
N SER A 138 -4.78 12.14 -8.64
CA SER A 138 -5.92 11.89 -9.50
C SER A 138 -6.01 13.06 -10.49
N TRP A 139 -6.52 12.80 -11.69
CA TRP A 139 -6.83 13.86 -12.65
C TRP A 139 -8.03 14.70 -12.19
N GLU A 140 -8.96 14.09 -11.44
CA GLU A 140 -10.15 14.76 -10.91
C GLU A 140 -9.83 15.60 -9.67
N ASP A 141 -8.82 15.20 -8.89
CA ASP A 141 -8.31 15.96 -7.75
C ASP A 141 -6.77 15.90 -7.69
N PRO A 142 -6.08 16.81 -8.39
CA PRO A 142 -4.61 16.81 -8.42
C PRO A 142 -3.98 17.55 -7.23
N LEU A 143 -4.76 18.29 -6.43
CA LEU A 143 -4.25 19.14 -5.35
C LEU A 143 -3.46 18.37 -4.26
N PRO A 144 -3.85 17.15 -3.84
CA PRO A 144 -3.07 16.37 -2.89
C PRO A 144 -1.64 16.11 -3.39
N ALA A 145 -1.48 15.73 -4.65
CA ALA A 145 -0.16 15.48 -5.24
C ALA A 145 0.70 16.75 -5.25
N PHE A 146 0.13 17.90 -5.63
CA PHE A 146 0.84 19.18 -5.60
C PHE A 146 1.30 19.56 -4.18
N ARG A 147 0.45 19.34 -3.16
CA ARG A 147 0.80 19.63 -1.77
C ARG A 147 1.94 18.75 -1.26
N VAL A 148 1.95 17.47 -1.62
CA VAL A 148 3.05 16.56 -1.29
C VAL A 148 4.35 17.02 -1.97
N MET A 149 4.30 17.33 -3.28
CA MET A 149 5.46 17.86 -4.02
C MET A 149 6.03 19.14 -3.40
N LYS A 150 5.17 20.09 -3.03
CA LYS A 150 5.58 21.33 -2.34
C LYS A 150 6.28 21.05 -1.01
N THR A 151 5.81 20.07 -0.26
CA THR A 151 6.39 19.67 1.04
C THR A 151 7.77 19.05 0.84
N LEU A 152 7.94 18.19 -0.17
CA LEU A 152 9.23 17.61 -0.53
C LEU A 152 10.23 18.67 -0.98
N ALA A 153 9.81 19.60 -1.85
CA ALA A 153 10.66 20.70 -2.32
C ALA A 153 11.14 21.58 -1.17
N ARG A 154 10.27 21.94 -0.23
CA ARG A 154 10.64 22.68 0.99
C ARG A 154 11.65 21.91 1.85
N GLY A 155 11.44 20.60 2.02
CA GLY A 155 12.38 19.75 2.75
C GLY A 155 13.77 19.73 2.13
N LEU A 156 13.84 19.72 0.79
CA LEU A 156 15.11 19.79 0.05
C LEU A 156 15.82 21.13 0.24
N VAL A 157 15.11 22.24 0.07
CA VAL A 157 15.67 23.59 0.28
C VAL A 157 16.24 23.74 1.69
N ARG A 158 15.49 23.29 2.71
CA ARG A 158 15.95 23.35 4.11
C ARG A 158 17.21 22.51 4.36
N ARG A 159 17.30 21.32 3.77
CA ARG A 159 18.50 20.47 3.87
C ARG A 159 19.71 21.12 3.20
N SER A 160 19.54 21.74 2.03
CA SER A 160 20.62 22.45 1.34
C SER A 160 21.13 23.64 2.15
N LEU A 161 20.23 24.45 2.73
CA LEU A 161 20.59 25.58 3.59
C LEU A 161 21.33 25.14 4.85
N ASN A 162 20.93 24.02 5.46
CA ASN A 162 21.60 23.48 6.64
C ASN A 162 22.96 22.85 6.35
N ARG A 163 23.26 22.46 5.10
CA ARG A 163 24.59 21.96 4.69
C ARG A 163 25.59 23.09 4.38
N LEU A 164 25.11 24.32 4.22
CA LEU A 164 25.90 25.53 3.97
C LEU A 164 26.24 26.29 5.27
N ARG A 165 25.77 25.81 6.42
CA ARG A 165 26.13 26.26 7.77
C ARG A 165 27.04 25.22 8.41
#